data_AF-A0A5K1K6W8-F1
#
_entry.id   AF-A0A5K1K6W8-F1
#
_cell.length_a   1.000
_cell.length_b   1.000
_cell.length_c   1.000
_cell.angle_alpha   90.00
_cell.angle_beta   90.00
_cell.angle_gamma   90.00
#
_symmetry.space_group_name_H-M   'P 1'
#
loop_
_entity.id
_entity.type
_entity.pdbx_description
1 polymer ?
#
loop_
_entity_poly.entity_id
_entity_poly.type
_entity_poly.pdbx_seq_one_letter_code
_entity_poly.pdbx_strand_id
1 'polypeptide(L)'
;MDVSAVNPLTNRRSSSVVYLRQAASRQNIKVLVDAPVSRVLSAPGEEFLANGVEFTVEGQRYTVSTKKGGEVIVCTGAVKSPQILELSGIGDPRVLAPLGIETKVDLAAVGTNVQDHSFAALSYELKEPEKFNTIEPL
;
A
#
# COMPACT_ATOMS: atom_id res chain seq x y z
N MET A 1 -7.27 17.51 -7.09
CA MET A 1 -5.84 17.23 -6.91
C MET A 1 -5.31 18.19 -5.85
N ASP A 2 -4.89 17.71 -4.69
CA ASP A 2 -4.49 18.60 -3.59
C ASP A 2 -3.12 19.24 -3.89
N VAL A 3 -3.09 20.57 -3.86
CA VAL A 3 -1.88 21.41 -4.04
C VAL A 3 -1.05 21.48 -2.76
N SER A 4 -1.63 21.11 -1.60
CA SER A 4 -0.93 21.09 -0.31
C SER A 4 0.22 20.08 -0.25
N ALA A 5 0.17 19.04 -1.09
CA ALA A 5 1.15 17.95 -1.13
C ALA A 5 2.38 18.24 -2.00
N VAL A 6 2.55 19.48 -2.49
CA VAL A 6 3.70 19.89 -3.31
C VAL A 6 4.68 20.70 -2.46
N ASN A 7 5.94 20.28 -2.43
CA ASN A 7 7.00 21.08 -1.84
C ASN A 7 7.33 22.27 -2.76
N PRO A 8 7.17 23.54 -2.32
CA PRO A 8 7.33 24.71 -3.19
C PRO A 8 8.79 24.97 -3.61
N LEU A 9 9.77 24.39 -2.92
CA LEU A 9 11.20 24.56 -3.23
C LEU A 9 11.72 23.46 -4.15
N THR A 10 11.21 22.24 -4.03
CA THR A 10 11.72 21.08 -4.79
C THR A 10 10.74 20.59 -5.86
N ASN A 11 9.55 21.17 -5.95
CA ASN A 11 8.41 20.68 -6.75
C ASN A 11 8.07 19.20 -6.50
N ARG A 12 8.57 18.60 -5.42
CA ARG A 12 8.29 17.21 -5.08
C ARG A 12 6.88 17.09 -4.55
N ARG A 13 6.09 16.22 -5.17
CA ARG A 13 4.71 15.96 -4.75
C ARG A 13 4.58 14.61 -4.04
N SER A 14 4.20 14.61 -2.77
CA SER A 14 3.93 13.39 -2.00
C SER A 14 3.16 13.69 -0.71
N SER A 15 2.24 12.81 -0.32
CA SER A 15 1.56 12.88 0.99
C SER A 15 2.56 12.78 2.16
N SER A 16 3.69 12.09 1.97
CA SER A 16 4.73 11.99 2.99
C SER A 16 5.40 13.33 3.31
N VAL A 17 5.43 14.28 2.37
CA VAL A 17 5.99 15.63 2.60
C VAL A 17 5.14 16.39 3.60
N VAL A 18 3.82 16.20 3.58
CA VAL A 18 2.88 16.92 4.44
C VAL A 18 2.73 16.21 5.78
N TYR A 19 2.34 14.94 5.77
CA TYR A 19 1.99 14.25 7.01
C TYR A 19 3.20 13.65 7.71
N LEU A 20 4.02 12.89 6.97
CA LEU A 20 5.08 12.11 7.60
C LEU A 20 6.26 12.99 8.01
N ARG A 21 6.71 13.92 7.14
CA ARG A 21 7.84 14.80 7.42
C ARG A 21 7.59 15.69 8.64
N GLN A 22 6.36 16.20 8.80
CA GLN A 22 5.97 17.00 9.96
C GLN A 22 5.96 16.18 11.26
N ALA A 23 5.61 14.89 11.17
CA ALA A 23 5.51 14.02 12.32
C ALA A 23 6.80 13.24 12.63
N ALA A 24 7.81 13.28 11.75
CA ALA A 24 9.01 12.45 11.80
C ALA A 24 9.88 12.66 13.05
N SER A 25 9.82 13.85 13.69
CA SER A 25 10.57 14.13 14.92
C SER A 25 9.93 13.54 16.18
N ARG A 26 8.68 13.05 16.11
CA ARG A 26 7.96 12.50 17.25
C ARG A 26 8.49 11.11 17.60
N GLN A 27 8.89 10.90 18.85
CA GLN A 27 9.50 9.63 19.30
C GLN A 27 8.57 8.41 19.21
N ASN A 28 7.25 8.63 19.20
CA ASN A 28 6.22 7.61 19.11
C ASN A 28 5.88 7.18 17.67
N ILE A 29 6.56 7.73 16.65
CA ILE A 29 6.41 7.32 15.26
C ILE A 29 7.71 6.67 14.81
N LYS A 30 7.60 5.44 14.33
CA LYS A 30 8.70 4.70 13.72
C LYS A 30 8.34 4.44 12.27
N VAL A 31 9.26 4.73 11.36
CA VAL A 31 9.10 4.49 9.93
C VAL A 31 10.16 3.49 9.54
N LEU A 32 9.72 2.33 9.07
CA LEU A 32 10.59 1.35 8.45
C LEU A 32 10.34 1.37 6.94
N VAL A 33 11.36 1.69 6.18
CA VAL A 33 11.35 1.67 4.70
C VAL A 33 11.95 0.35 4.22
N ASP A 34 11.75 0.04 2.93
CA ASP A 34 12.29 -1.17 2.29
C ASP A 34 11.91 -2.48 3.03
N ALA A 35 10.74 -2.45 3.67
CA ALA A 35 10.19 -3.53 4.48
C ALA A 35 8.82 -3.96 3.95
N PRO A 36 8.73 -4.63 2.79
CA PRO A 36 7.47 -5.15 2.27
C PRO A 36 6.80 -6.09 3.29
N VAL A 37 5.55 -5.79 3.63
CA VAL A 37 4.69 -6.62 4.46
C VAL A 37 4.21 -7.82 3.65
N SER A 38 4.36 -9.01 4.22
CA SER A 38 3.94 -10.28 3.62
C SER A 38 2.50 -10.64 3.99
N ARG A 39 2.14 -10.51 5.28
CA ARG A 39 0.82 -10.84 5.82
C ARG A 39 0.56 -10.22 7.18
N VAL A 40 -0.70 -10.15 7.56
CA VAL A 40 -1.20 -9.84 8.90
C VAL A 40 -1.20 -11.13 9.74
N LEU A 41 -0.76 -11.00 10.99
CA LEU A 41 -0.77 -12.09 11.97
C LEU A 41 -2.06 -12.03 12.79
N SER A 42 -2.61 -13.21 13.10
CA SER A 42 -3.78 -13.34 13.97
C SER A 42 -3.35 -13.91 15.32
N ALA A 43 -3.94 -13.39 16.40
CA ALA A 43 -3.86 -14.04 17.70
C ALA A 43 -4.48 -15.45 17.65
N PRO A 44 -4.05 -16.37 18.55
CA PRO A 44 -4.72 -17.65 18.71
C PRO A 44 -6.17 -17.46 19.14
N GLY A 45 -7.07 -18.24 18.56
CA GLY A 45 -8.51 -18.18 18.82
C GLY A 45 -9.31 -18.65 17.60
N GLU A 46 -10.63 -18.72 17.75
CA GLU A 46 -11.53 -19.05 16.64
C GLU A 46 -11.76 -17.85 15.72
N GLU A 47 -11.77 -16.63 16.26
CA GLU A 47 -11.96 -15.41 15.49
C GLU A 47 -10.63 -14.81 15.01
N PHE A 48 -10.65 -14.20 13.83
CA PHE A 48 -9.49 -13.48 13.32
C PHE A 48 -9.30 -12.17 14.12
N LEU A 49 -8.22 -12.13 14.90
CA LEU A 49 -7.83 -10.96 15.68
C LEU A 49 -6.43 -10.50 15.28
N ALA A 50 -6.36 -9.46 14.46
CA ALA A 50 -5.11 -8.89 13.99
C ALA A 50 -4.24 -8.41 15.17
N ASN A 51 -3.05 -8.99 15.34
CA ASN A 51 -2.16 -8.68 16.46
C ASN A 51 -0.73 -8.35 16.03
N GLY A 52 -0.47 -8.26 14.72
CA GLY A 52 0.85 -7.99 14.20
C GLY A 52 0.94 -8.16 12.69
N VAL A 53 2.15 -7.99 12.17
CA VAL A 53 2.47 -8.21 10.76
C VAL A 53 3.79 -8.95 10.62
N GLU A 54 3.89 -9.73 9.56
CA GLU A 54 5.14 -10.32 9.06
C GLU A 54 5.62 -9.50 7.87
N PHE A 55 6.90 -9.14 7.84
CA PHE A 55 7.53 -8.36 6.77
C PHE A 55 8.93 -8.87 6.48
N THR A 56 9.49 -8.48 5.33
CA THR A 56 10.82 -8.90 4.90
C THR A 56 11.76 -7.71 4.80
N VAL A 57 12.99 -7.84 5.29
CA VAL A 57 14.07 -6.85 5.11
C VAL A 57 15.31 -7.63 4.66
N GLU A 58 15.94 -7.21 3.57
CA GLU A 58 17.15 -7.86 3.02
C GLU A 58 17.00 -9.38 2.83
N GLY A 59 15.81 -9.83 2.44
CA GLY A 59 15.48 -11.25 2.24
C GLY A 59 15.18 -12.03 3.53
N GLN A 60 15.39 -11.44 4.71
CA GLN A 60 15.08 -12.05 6.00
C GLN A 60 13.68 -11.67 6.47
N ARG A 61 12.94 -12.64 7.02
CA ARG A 61 11.60 -12.41 7.57
C ARG A 61 11.66 -11.96 9.02
N TYR A 62 10.80 -11.01 9.34
CA TYR A 62 10.62 -10.44 10.67
C TYR A 62 9.14 -10.33 11.00
N THR A 63 8.83 -10.30 12.29
CA THR A 63 7.47 -10.10 12.79
C THR A 63 7.45 -8.97 13.80
N VAL A 64 6.41 -8.15 13.79
CA VAL A 64 6.14 -7.16 14.83
C VAL A 64 4.70 -7.30 15.31
N SER A 65 4.52 -7.29 16.64
CA SER A 65 3.21 -7.40 17.27
C SER A 65 2.73 -6.06 17.82
N THR A 66 1.41 -5.88 17.83
CA THR A 66 0.78 -4.73 18.48
C THR A 66 0.81 -4.87 20.00
N LYS A 67 0.74 -3.74 20.72
CA LYS A 67 0.42 -3.75 22.15
C LYS A 67 -1.04 -4.17 22.34
N LYS A 68 -1.42 -4.55 23.57
CA LYS A 68 -2.83 -4.83 23.92
C LYS A 68 -3.73 -3.64 23.54
N GLY A 69 -4.77 -3.90 22.75
CA GLY A 69 -5.69 -2.89 22.22
C GLY A 69 -5.12 -2.04 21.07
N GLY A 70 -4.00 -2.44 20.48
CA GLY A 70 -3.47 -1.84 19.25
C GLY A 70 -4.07 -2.46 18.00
N GLU A 71 -3.99 -1.74 16.90
CA GLU A 71 -4.63 -2.10 15.62
C GLU A 71 -3.57 -2.30 14.53
N VAL A 72 -3.93 -3.10 13.51
CA VAL A 72 -3.19 -3.22 12.26
C VAL A 72 -4.02 -2.55 11.16
N ILE A 73 -3.47 -1.50 10.54
CA ILE A 73 -4.15 -0.76 9.47
C ILE A 73 -3.45 -1.06 8.14
N VAL A 74 -4.19 -1.64 7.19
CA VAL A 74 -3.66 -2.00 5.87
C VAL A 74 -3.84 -0.81 4.91
N CYS A 75 -2.74 -0.16 4.54
CA CYS A 75 -2.72 1.02 3.67
C CYS A 75 -1.81 0.83 2.44
N THR A 76 -1.80 -0.37 1.85
CA THR A 76 -0.85 -0.73 0.76
C THR A 76 -1.40 -0.45 -0.65
N GLY A 77 -2.57 0.17 -0.75
CA GLY A 77 -3.21 0.56 -2.01
C GLY A 77 -4.09 -0.54 -2.61
N ALA A 78 -4.93 -0.16 -3.58
CA ALA A 78 -5.98 -1.01 -4.15
C ALA A 78 -5.47 -2.35 -4.72
N VAL A 79 -4.21 -2.43 -5.13
CA VAL A 79 -3.60 -3.64 -5.70
C VAL A 79 -3.01 -4.55 -4.62
N LYS A 80 -2.23 -4.00 -3.67
CA LYS A 80 -1.50 -4.81 -2.68
C LYS A 80 -2.28 -5.08 -1.40
N SER A 81 -3.26 -4.25 -1.05
CA SER A 81 -4.10 -4.48 0.12
C SER A 81 -4.89 -5.79 0.03
N PRO A 82 -5.60 -6.11 -1.08
CA PRO A 82 -6.26 -7.40 -1.18
C PRO A 82 -5.28 -8.58 -1.16
N GLN A 83 -4.12 -8.46 -1.82
CA GLN A 83 -3.09 -9.50 -1.79
C GLN A 83 -2.62 -9.80 -0.35
N ILE A 84 -2.36 -8.78 0.46
CA ILE A 84 -1.95 -8.97 1.85
C ILE A 84 -3.06 -9.62 2.67
N LEU A 85 -4.33 -9.23 2.46
CA LEU A 85 -5.47 -9.86 3.12
C LEU A 85 -5.58 -11.35 2.76
N GLU A 86 -5.48 -11.68 1.48
CA GLU A 86 -5.50 -13.07 1.00
C GLU A 86 -4.38 -13.91 1.62
N LEU A 87 -3.13 -13.40 1.60
CA LEU A 87 -1.98 -14.05 2.24
C LEU A 87 -2.10 -14.16 3.77
N SER A 88 -3.02 -13.41 4.38
CA SER A 88 -3.35 -13.49 5.80
C SER A 88 -4.46 -14.49 6.11
N GLY A 89 -5.07 -15.09 5.08
CA GLY A 89 -6.23 -15.97 5.20
C GLY A 89 -7.58 -15.25 5.15
N ILE A 90 -7.64 -14.01 4.64
CA ILE A 90 -8.87 -13.23 4.48
C ILE A 90 -9.16 -13.08 2.99
N GLY A 91 -10.13 -13.84 2.46
CA GLY A 91 -10.42 -13.84 1.03
C GLY A 91 -11.35 -14.99 0.61
N ASP A 92 -11.43 -15.25 -0.69
CA ASP A 92 -12.23 -16.35 -1.25
C ASP A 92 -11.57 -17.71 -0.97
N PRO A 93 -12.22 -18.65 -0.24
CA PRO A 93 -11.68 -19.98 -0.01
C PRO A 93 -11.25 -20.72 -1.29
N ARG A 94 -11.91 -20.46 -2.42
CA ARG A 94 -11.61 -21.08 -3.72
C ARG A 94 -10.31 -20.57 -4.32
N VAL A 95 -9.90 -19.35 -3.96
CA VAL A 95 -8.61 -18.76 -4.32
C VAL A 95 -7.53 -19.19 -3.33
N LEU A 96 -7.85 -19.22 -2.04
CA LEU A 96 -6.89 -19.49 -0.96
C LEU A 96 -6.49 -20.98 -0.86
N ALA A 97 -7.45 -21.91 -0.97
CA ALA A 97 -7.19 -23.33 -0.75
C ALA A 97 -6.16 -23.95 -1.72
N PRO A 98 -6.18 -23.66 -3.05
CA PRO A 98 -5.16 -24.14 -3.99
C PRO A 98 -3.74 -23.64 -3.67
N LEU A 99 -3.61 -22.54 -2.92
CA LEU A 99 -2.34 -21.94 -2.50
C LEU A 99 -1.85 -22.48 -1.14
N GLY A 100 -2.60 -23.40 -0.52
CA GLY A 100 -2.29 -23.92 0.81
C GLY A 100 -2.50 -22.91 1.93
N ILE A 101 -3.34 -21.89 1.70
CA ILE A 101 -3.65 -20.86 2.69
C ILE A 101 -4.94 -21.24 3.41
N GLU A 102 -4.87 -21.36 4.74
CA GLU A 102 -6.04 -21.53 5.60
C GLU A 102 -6.94 -20.30 5.49
N THR A 103 -8.23 -20.50 5.20
CA THR A 103 -9.21 -19.42 5.20
C THR A 103 -9.68 -19.16 6.63
N LYS A 104 -9.31 -18.00 7.16
CA LYS A 104 -9.70 -17.53 8.50
C LYS A 104 -10.94 -16.64 8.46
N VAL A 105 -11.10 -15.91 7.35
CA VAL A 105 -12.28 -15.08 7.08
C VAL A 105 -12.67 -15.30 5.62
N ASP A 106 -13.83 -15.93 5.40
CA ASP A 106 -14.42 -16.05 4.08
C ASP A 106 -14.96 -14.69 3.64
N LEU A 107 -14.22 -14.03 2.77
CA LEU A 107 -14.58 -12.73 2.22
C LEU A 107 -14.24 -12.69 0.73
N ALA A 108 -15.06 -13.39 -0.07
CA ALA A 108 -14.84 -13.55 -1.50
C ALA A 108 -14.76 -12.24 -2.32
N ALA A 109 -15.17 -11.10 -1.74
CA ALA A 109 -15.04 -9.79 -2.39
C ALA A 109 -13.59 -9.25 -2.39
N VAL A 110 -12.70 -9.75 -1.50
CA VAL A 110 -11.29 -9.34 -1.48
C VAL A 110 -10.65 -9.64 -2.84
N GLY A 111 -9.92 -8.66 -3.38
CA GLY A 111 -9.23 -8.79 -4.68
C GLY A 111 -10.15 -8.62 -5.89
N THR A 112 -11.46 -8.52 -5.69
CA THR A 112 -12.45 -8.34 -6.77
C THR A 112 -12.87 -6.89 -6.93
N ASN A 113 -13.68 -6.61 -7.96
CA ASN A 113 -14.29 -5.29 -8.21
C ASN A 113 -13.27 -4.14 -8.30
N VAL A 114 -12.10 -4.41 -8.89
CA VAL A 114 -11.12 -3.38 -9.20
C VAL A 114 -11.72 -2.43 -10.22
N GLN A 115 -11.66 -1.13 -9.93
CA GLN A 115 -12.12 -0.07 -10.80
C GLN A 115 -10.95 0.86 -11.09
N ASP A 116 -10.83 1.24 -12.36
CA ASP A 116 -9.84 2.21 -12.82
C ASP A 116 -10.46 3.04 -13.94
N HIS A 117 -9.84 4.17 -14.26
CA HIS A 117 -10.22 4.99 -15.39
C HIS A 117 -9.42 4.58 -16.62
N SER A 118 -10.11 4.31 -17.73
CA SER A 118 -9.45 4.10 -19.01
C SER A 118 -8.75 5.38 -19.44
N PHE A 119 -7.46 5.28 -19.77
CA PHE A 119 -6.65 6.40 -20.24
C PHE A 119 -6.54 6.37 -21.76
N ALA A 120 -6.91 7.48 -22.41
CA ALA A 120 -6.69 7.71 -23.83
C ALA A 120 -5.98 9.05 -24.01
N ALA A 121 -4.80 9.03 -24.64
CA ALA A 121 -4.03 10.23 -24.94
C ALA A 121 -4.21 10.61 -26.41
N LEU A 122 -4.28 11.92 -26.66
CA LEU A 122 -4.19 12.50 -28.01
C LEU A 122 -2.99 13.42 -28.01
N SER A 123 -2.10 13.20 -28.97
CA SER A 123 -0.91 14.04 -29.20
C SER A 123 -1.09 14.83 -30.48
N TYR A 124 -0.63 16.08 -30.47
CA TYR A 124 -0.69 16.99 -31.60
C TYR A 124 0.68 17.63 -31.79
N GLU A 125 1.06 17.87 -33.05
CA GLU A 125 2.28 18.61 -33.38
C GLU A 125 2.10 20.10 -33.07
N LEU A 126 3.10 20.69 -32.39
CA LEU A 126 3.12 22.12 -32.11
C LEU A 126 3.77 22.87 -33.28
N LYS A 127 3.21 24.04 -33.62
CA LYS A 127 3.73 24.88 -34.71
C LYS A 127 5.12 25.49 -34.41
N GLU A 128 5.39 25.76 -33.13
CA GLU A 128 6.61 26.42 -32.64
C GLU A 128 7.08 25.66 -31.38
N PRO A 129 7.53 24.40 -31.54
CA PRO A 129 7.82 23.50 -30.41
C PRO A 129 8.92 24.02 -29.50
N GLU A 130 9.85 24.82 -30.02
CA GLU A 130 10.94 25.46 -29.27
C GLU A 130 10.47 26.45 -28.18
N LYS A 131 9.21 26.91 -28.25
CA LYS A 131 8.62 27.81 -27.24
C LYS A 131 8.04 27.08 -26.03
N PHE A 132 7.94 25.75 -26.09
CA PHE A 132 7.25 24.96 -25.08
C PHE A 132 8.11 23.77 -24.62
N ASN A 133 8.08 23.47 -23.33
CA ASN A 133 8.66 22.23 -22.83
C ASN A 133 7.70 21.08 -23.14
N THR A 134 8.06 20.23 -24.10
CA THR A 134 7.32 19.01 -24.44
C THR A 134 8.00 17.78 -23.84
N ILE A 135 7.30 16.64 -23.85
CA ILE A 135 7.79 15.38 -23.26
C ILE A 135 8.83 14.70 -24.17
N GLU A 136 8.78 14.95 -25.46
CA GLU A 136 9.77 14.46 -26.42
C GLU A 136 10.96 15.43 -26.49
N PRO A 137 12.20 14.96 -26.29
CA PRO A 137 13.36 15.79 -26.59
C PRO A 137 13.42 16.04 -28.11
N LEU A 138 13.52 17.31 -28.50
CA LEU A 138 13.78 17.75 -29.88
C LEU A 138 15.12 17.22 -30.39
#